data_AF-A0A1B8PWF5-F1
#
_entry.id   AF-A0A1B8PWF5-F1
#
_cell.length_a   1.000
_cell.length_b   1.000
_cell.length_c   1.000
_cell.angle_alpha   90.00
_cell.angle_beta   90.00
_cell.angle_gamma   90.00
#
_symmetry.space_group_name_H-M   'P 1'
#
loop_
_entity.id
_entity.type
_entity.pdbx_description
1 polymer ?
#
loop_
_entity_poly.entity_id
_entity_poly.type
_entity_poly.pdbx_seq_one_letter_code
_entity_poly.pdbx_strand_id
1 'polypeptide(L)' 'MILDIPPIIEQNIAIQAQKQGMSANEWAISILQKASNPDEMLLADFIKNKQLNSFQGNPTDIQKAMRDEWQ' A
#
# COMPACT_ATOMS: atom_id res chain seq x y z
N MET A 1 10.86 -8.75 -15.21
CA MET A 1 9.44 -8.59 -15.54
C MET A 1 9.38 -7.64 -16.73
N ILE A 2 8.71 -8.01 -17.82
CA ILE A 2 8.54 -7.16 -19.00
C ILE A 2 7.05 -6.82 -19.06
N LEU A 3 6.73 -5.54 -19.15
CA LEU A 3 5.36 -5.05 -19.24
C LEU A 3 5.18 -4.43 -20.62
N ASP A 4 4.37 -5.08 -21.45
CA ASP A 4 3.97 -4.51 -22.73
C ASP A 4 2.91 -3.44 -22.48
N ILE A 5 3.28 -2.19 -22.72
CA ILE A 5 2.39 -1.03 -22.55
C ILE A 5 2.22 -0.28 -23.87
N PRO A 6 1.04 0.33 -24.11
CA PRO A 6 0.84 1.17 -25.28
C PRO A 6 1.85 2.32 -25.36
N PRO A 7 2.29 2.74 -26.56
CA PRO A 7 3.30 3.81 -26.73
C PRO A 7 2.93 5.14 -26.07
N ILE A 8 1.63 5.46 -26.01
CA ILE A 8 1.12 6.67 -25.35
C ILE A 8 1.38 6.61 -23.84
N ILE A 9 1.23 5.43 -23.22
CA ILE A 9 1.48 5.25 -21.79
C ILE A 9 2.98 5.34 -21.52
N GLU A 10 3.81 4.75 -22.37
CA GLU A 10 5.27 4.83 -22.27
C GLU A 10 5.76 6.29 -22.32
N GLN A 11 5.25 7.09 -23.26
CA GLN A 11 5.55 8.52 -23.33
C GLN A 11 5.16 9.26 -22.05
N ASN A 12 3.98 8.98 -21.51
CA ASN A 12 3.54 9.59 -20.27
C ASN A 12 4.44 9.22 -19.09
N ILE A 13 4.87 7.96 -18.98
CA ILE A 13 5.82 7.50 -17.97
C ILE A 13 7.14 8.27 -18.09
N ALA A 14 7.69 8.38 -19.30
CA ALA A 14 8.94 9.08 -19.55
C ALA A 14 8.85 10.57 -19.14
N ILE A 15 7.75 11.25 -19.50
CA ILE A 15 7.52 12.65 -19.14
C ILE A 15 7.44 12.83 -17.61
N GLN A 16 6.72 11.96 -16.91
CA GLN A 16 6.57 12.05 -15.46
C GLN A 16 7.87 11.74 -14.72
N ALA A 17 8.62 10.76 -15.19
CA ALA A 17 9.93 10.43 -14.65
C ALA A 17 10.91 11.60 -14.80
N GLN A 18 10.95 12.24 -15.99
CA GLN A 18 11.79 13.40 -16.25
C GLN A 18 11.44 14.59 -15.33
N LYS A 19 10.15 14.85 -15.10
CA LYS A 19 9.70 15.92 -14.18
C LYS A 19 10.19 15.71 -12.75
N GLN A 20 10.39 14.46 -12.33
CA GLN A 20 10.85 14.10 -11.00
C GLN A 20 12.37 13.81 -10.94
N GLY A 21 13.10 14.01 -12.05
CA GLY A 21 14.55 13.79 -12.11
C GLY A 21 14.98 12.34 -11.93
N MET A 22 14.10 11.38 -12.23
CA MET A 22 14.36 9.95 -12.10
C MET A 22 14.20 9.21 -13.43
N SER A 23 14.67 7.96 -13.51
CA SER A 23 14.47 7.15 -14.72
C SER A 23 13.03 6.66 -14.85
N ALA A 24 12.62 6.35 -16.08
CA ALA A 24 11.28 5.79 -16.37
C ALA A 24 11.01 4.50 -15.58
N ASN A 25 12.02 3.64 -15.43
CA ASN A 25 11.92 2.40 -14.65
C ASN A 25 11.73 2.67 -13.16
N GLU A 26 12.53 3.56 -12.56
CA GLU A 26 12.41 3.89 -11.14
C GLU A 26 11.05 4.51 -10.83
N TRP A 27 10.58 5.40 -11.71
CA TRP A 27 9.26 6.00 -11.58
C TRP A 27 8.16 4.94 -11.64
N ALA A 28 8.20 4.04 -12.64
CA ALA A 28 7.22 2.98 -12.80
C ALA A 28 7.19 2.04 -11.57
N ILE A 29 8.36 1.65 -11.07
CA ILE A 29 8.48 0.83 -9.84
C ILE A 29 7.88 1.56 -8.63
N SER A 30 8.15 2.86 -8.48
CA SER A 30 7.63 3.64 -7.35
C SER A 30 6.10 3.73 -7.35
N ILE A 31 5.49 3.83 -8.53
CA ILE A 31 4.03 3.85 -8.69
C ILE A 31 3.45 2.47 -8.40
N LEU A 32 4.07 1.40 -8.91
CA LEU A 32 3.64 0.04 -8.63
C LEU A 32 3.75 -0.29 -7.13
N GLN A 33 4.81 0.15 -6.46
CA GLN A 33 4.96 -0.01 -5.00
C GLN A 33 3.89 0.75 -4.23
N LYS A 34 3.58 1.99 -4.61
CA LYS A 34 2.49 2.77 -4.01
C LYS A 34 1.12 2.14 -4.25
N ALA A 35 0.89 1.59 -5.44
CA ALA A 35 -0.36 0.92 -5.80
C ALA A 35 -0.54 -0.45 -5.13
N SER A 36 0.56 -1.14 -4.82
CA SER A 36 0.56 -2.40 -4.05
C SER A 36 0.35 -2.20 -2.55
N ASN A 37 0.61 -0.98 -2.04
CA ASN A 37 0.38 -0.60 -0.64
C ASN A 37 -0.71 0.49 -0.49
N PRO A 38 -1.95 0.25 -0.97
CA PRO A 38 -3.02 1.25 -0.82
C PRO A 38 -3.51 1.38 0.63
N ASP A 39 -3.22 0.39 1.51
CA ASP A 39 -3.77 0.26 2.87
C ASP A 39 -2.70 -0.01 3.95
N GLU A 40 -1.46 0.48 3.79
CA GLU A 40 -0.50 0.48 4.91
C GLU A 40 -0.85 1.59 5.91
N MET A 41 -1.99 1.42 6.61
CA MET A 41 -2.20 2.09 7.88
C MET A 41 -1.22 1.48 8.87
N LEU A 42 -0.24 2.26 9.33
CA LEU A 42 0.63 1.83 10.42
C LEU A 42 -0.25 1.46 11.62
N LEU A 43 0.07 0.35 12.30
CA LEU A 43 -0.68 -0.10 13.48
C LEU A 43 -0.83 1.02 14.53
N ALA A 44 0.18 1.90 14.60
CA ALA A 44 0.17 3.10 15.43
C ALA A 44 -0.93 4.10 15.03
N ASP A 45 -1.18 4.30 13.73
CA ASP A 45 -2.22 5.19 13.23
C ASP A 45 -3.61 4.57 13.38
N PHE A 46 -3.72 3.24 13.28
CA PHE A 46 -4.94 2.50 13.61
C PHE A 46 -5.34 2.68 15.09
N ILE A 47 -4.37 2.54 16.01
CA ILE A 47 -4.61 2.68 17.45
C ILE A 47 -4.91 4.13 17.84
N LYS A 48 -4.21 5.11 17.26
CA LYS A 48 -4.44 6.55 17.55
C LYS A 48 -5.88 7.00 17.32
N ASN A 49 -6.56 6.41 16.33
CA ASN A 49 -7.93 6.79 15.95
C ASN A 49 -9.02 5.96 16.66
N LYS A 50 -8.66 5.06 17.59
CA LYS A 50 -9.61 4.20 18.32
C LYS A 50 -9.62 4.53 19.80
N GLN A 51 -10.79 4.85 20.34
CA GLN A 51 -10.98 4.93 21.79
C GLN A 51 -11.04 3.51 22.38
N LEU A 52 -10.41 3.27 23.54
CA LEU A 52 -10.42 1.98 24.24
C LEU A 52 -11.83 1.40 24.47
N ASN A 53 -12.84 2.27 24.55
CA ASN A 53 -14.24 1.89 24.76
C ASN A 53 -14.99 1.55 23.46
N SER A 54 -14.35 1.68 22.30
CA SER A 54 -14.96 1.41 20.98
C SER A 54 -14.84 -0.06 20.54
N PHE A 55 -14.07 -0.87 21.28
CA PHE A 55 -13.98 -2.31 21.05
C PHE A 55 -15.16 -2.98 21.76
N GLN A 56 -16.25 -3.21 21.03
CA GLN A 56 -17.34 -4.07 21.49
C GLN A 56 -16.91 -5.54 21.32
N GLY A 57 -16.87 -6.29 22.42
CA GLY A 57 -16.53 -7.71 22.43
C GLY A 57 -15.55 -8.06 23.55
N ASN A 58 -15.49 -9.33 23.94
CA ASN A 58 -14.50 -9.81 24.89
C ASN A 58 -13.10 -9.65 24.27
N PRO A 59 -12.17 -8.92 24.92
CA PRO A 59 -10.82 -8.67 24.39
C PRO A 59 -10.07 -9.95 24.00
N THR A 60 -10.36 -11.05 24.70
CA THR A 60 -9.72 -12.36 24.49
C THR A 60 -10.14 -12.99 23.16
N ASP A 61 -11.42 -12.85 22.80
CA ASP A 61 -11.97 -13.45 21.58
C ASP A 61 -11.50 -12.68 20.33
N ILE A 62 -11.38 -11.35 20.46
CA ILE A 62 -10.79 -10.50 19.42
C ILE A 62 -9.32 -10.87 19.19
N GLN A 63 -8.54 -11.08 20.26
CA GLN A 63 -7.15 -11.51 20.16
C GLN A 63 -6.98 -12.90 19.54
N LYS A 64 -7.91 -13.83 19.81
CA LYS A 64 -7.91 -15.15 19.16
C LYS A 64 -8.24 -15.06 17.67
N ALA A 65 -9.19 -14.22 17.28
CA ALA A 65 -9.57 -14.05 15.88
C ALA A 65 -8.48 -13.36 15.04
N MET A 66 -7.70 -12.45 15.63
CA MET A 66 -6.56 -11.80 14.96
C MET A 66 -5.28 -12.67 14.96
N ARG A 67 -5.28 -13.74 15.73
CA ARG A 67 -4.22 -14.74 15.70
C ARG A 67 -4.56 -15.67 14.53
N ASP A 68 -4.16 -15.26 13.32
CA ASP A 68 -4.09 -16.13 12.14
C ASP A 68 -3.15 -17.31 12.46
N GLU A 69 -3.63 -18.28 13.22
CA GLU A 69 -3.06 -19.61 13.23
C GLU A 69 -3.45 -20.22 11.89
N TRP A 70 -2.49 -20.20 10.96
CA TRP A 70 -2.56 -20.86 9.67
C TRP A 70 -3.11 -22.29 9.87
N GLN A 71 -4.29 -22.56 9.31
CA GLN A 71 -4.73 -23.93 9.04
C GLN A 71 -4.30 -24.34 7.64
#